data_AF-A0A2E6P422-F1
#
_entry.id   AF-A0A2E6P422-F1
#
_cell.length_a   1.000
_cell.length_b   1.000
_cell.length_c   1.000
_cell.angle_alpha   90.00
_cell.angle_beta   90.00
_cell.angle_gamma   90.00
#
_symmetry.space_group_name_H-M   'P 1'
#
loop_
_entity.id
_entity.type
_entity.pdbx_description
1 polymer ?
#
loop_
_entity_poly.entity_id
_entity_poly.type
_entity_poly.pdbx_seq_one_letter_code
_entity_poly.pdbx_strand_id
1 'polypeptide(L)' 'MTEDQMVTPLIVTPSTIKEIFGISRSTALMLEQTEFSFPKRVKLSPGKTGWFVSELEDYFSHRPRINDNDSVGPRYLSR' A
#
# COMPACT_ATOMS: atom_id res chain seq x y z
N MET A 1 -21.25 16.47 20.68
CA MET A 1 -20.28 15.42 21.04
C MET A 1 -19.63 14.98 19.73
N THR A 2 -18.59 15.68 19.32
CA THR A 2 -17.78 15.28 18.16
C THR A 2 -16.66 14.46 18.78
N GLU A 3 -16.78 13.15 18.68
CA GLU A 3 -15.71 12.22 19.03
C GLU A 3 -14.53 12.55 18.11
N ASP A 4 -13.60 13.36 18.65
CA ASP A 4 -12.28 13.58 18.10
C ASP A 4 -11.54 12.25 18.21
N GLN A 5 -11.80 11.38 17.24
CA GLN A 5 -11.05 10.16 17.02
C GLN A 5 -9.60 10.61 16.87
N MET A 6 -8.81 10.35 17.90
CA MET A 6 -7.37 10.50 17.90
C MET A 6 -6.84 9.59 16.79
N VAL A 7 -6.80 10.11 15.57
CA VAL A 7 -6.11 9.51 14.43
C VAL A 7 -4.64 9.54 14.78
N THR A 8 -4.23 8.53 15.55
CA THR A 8 -2.82 8.19 15.64
C THR A 8 -2.37 8.02 14.19
N PRO A 9 -1.37 8.78 13.72
CA PRO A 9 -0.90 8.64 12.36
C PRO A 9 -0.40 7.21 12.22
N LEU A 10 -1.23 6.36 11.61
CA LEU A 10 -0.92 4.95 11.50
C LEU A 10 0.21 4.87 10.49
N ILE A 11 1.40 4.48 10.98
CA ILE A 11 2.57 4.34 10.13
C ILE A 11 2.76 2.86 9.84
N VAL A 12 2.82 2.55 8.55
CA VAL A 12 3.10 1.21 8.07
C VAL A 12 4.60 1.03 7.91
N THR A 13 5.12 -0.03 8.52
CA THR A 13 6.51 -0.42 8.33
C THR A 13 6.66 -1.28 7.08
N PRO A 14 7.87 -1.41 6.52
CA PRO A 14 8.15 -2.33 5.41
C PRO A 14 7.77 -3.79 5.69
N SER A 15 7.72 -4.19 6.95
CA SER A 15 7.31 -5.53 7.35
C SER A 15 5.80 -5.70 7.31
N THR A 16 5.03 -4.66 7.65
CA THR A 16 3.57 -4.71 7.77
C THR A 16 2.83 -4.26 6.51
N ILE A 17 3.51 -3.60 5.56
CA ILE A 17 2.89 -3.12 4.31
C ILE A 17 2.26 -4.22 3.47
N LYS A 18 2.85 -5.42 3.51
CA LYS A 18 2.31 -6.60 2.82
C LYS A 18 0.97 -7.04 3.40
N GLU A 19 0.82 -6.99 4.71
CA GLU A 19 -0.41 -7.41 5.39
C GLU A 19 -1.53 -6.39 5.18
N ILE A 20 -1.19 -5.10 5.22
CA ILE A 20 -2.18 -4.01 5.15
C ILE A 20 -2.60 -3.71 3.70
N PHE A 21 -1.63 -3.58 2.79
CA PHE A 21 -1.86 -3.15 1.40
C PHE A 21 -1.66 -4.26 0.37
N GLY A 22 -1.28 -5.47 0.78
CA GLY A 22 -1.07 -6.60 -0.13
C GLY A 22 0.19 -6.51 -1.00
N ILE A 23 0.98 -5.44 -0.89
CA ILE A 23 2.19 -5.27 -1.71
C ILE A 23 3.45 -5.73 -0.99
N SER A 24 4.35 -6.37 -1.73
CA SER A 24 5.64 -6.79 -1.17
C SER A 24 6.51 -5.58 -0.84
N ARG A 25 7.37 -5.72 0.18
CA ARG A 25 8.36 -4.70 0.55
C ARG A 25 9.17 -4.23 -0.66
N SER A 26 9.66 -5.16 -1.49
CA SER A 26 10.46 -4.83 -2.68
C SER A 26 9.65 -4.00 -3.69
N THR A 27 8.36 -4.31 -3.85
CA THR A 27 7.45 -3.53 -4.70
C THR A 27 7.28 -2.11 -4.17
N ALA A 28 7.06 -1.94 -2.86
CA ALA A 28 6.96 -0.62 -2.24
C ALA A 28 8.25 0.21 -2.44
N LEU A 29 9.42 -0.40 -2.26
CA LEU A 29 10.72 0.26 -2.45
C LEU A 29 11.01 0.59 -3.91
N MET A 30 10.52 -0.24 -4.84
CA MET A 30 10.63 0.03 -6.26
C MET A 30 9.72 1.20 -6.65
N LEU A 31 8.45 1.20 -6.19
CA LEU A 31 7.50 2.29 -6.43
C LEU A 31 8.01 3.61 -5.87
N GLU A 32 8.59 3.63 -4.67
CA GLU A 32 9.22 4.83 -4.09
C GLU A 32 10.33 5.41 -4.99
N GLN A 33 11.04 4.57 -5.77
CA GLN A 33 12.09 5.00 -6.68
C GLN A 33 11.58 5.36 -8.07
N THR A 34 10.56 4.66 -8.57
CA THR A 34 10.08 4.80 -9.94
C THR A 34 8.95 5.82 -10.07
N GLU A 35 8.12 5.96 -9.02
CA GLU A 35 6.89 6.76 -9.05
C GLU A 35 7.03 7.96 -8.11
N PHE A 36 7.00 9.17 -8.67
CA PHE A 36 7.05 10.39 -7.86
C PHE A 36 5.84 10.53 -6.94
N SER A 37 4.69 9.99 -7.34
CA SER A 37 3.45 10.04 -6.56
C SER A 37 3.39 9.03 -5.42
N PHE A 38 4.33 8.08 -5.33
CA PHE A 38 4.35 7.13 -4.22
C PHE A 38 4.92 7.80 -2.96
N PRO A 39 4.30 7.60 -1.78
CA PRO A 39 4.76 8.26 -0.56
C PRO A 39 6.17 7.84 -0.17
N LYS A 40 6.91 8.80 0.40
CA LYS A 40 8.29 8.57 0.86
C LYS A 40 8.31 8.02 2.27
N ARG A 41 9.33 7.22 2.58
CA ARG A 41 9.53 6.72 3.94
C ARG A 41 9.88 7.86 4.89
N VAL A 42 9.13 7.94 5.99
CA VAL A 42 9.45 8.77 7.14
C VAL A 42 10.23 7.97 8.18
N LYS A 43 11.19 8.64 8.83
CA LYS A 43 11.99 8.06 9.91
C LYS A 43 11.23 8.20 11.22
N LEU A 44 10.90 7.07 11.83
CA LEU A 44 10.17 7.03 13.11
C LEU A 44 11.11 7.02 14.31
N SER A 45 12.19 6.24 14.21
CA SER A 45 13.15 6.04 15.29
C SER A 45 14.49 5.58 14.70
N PRO A 46 15.58 5.52 15.48
CA PRO A 46 16.84 4.96 15.01
C PRO A 46 16.63 3.53 14.45
N GLY A 47 16.88 3.34 13.15
CA GLY A 47 16.68 2.06 12.47
C GLY A 47 15.24 1.73 12.07
N LYS A 48 14.24 2.57 12.39
CA LYS A 48 12.84 2.36 11.99
C LYS A 48 12.37 3.42 11.01
N THR A 49 11.90 2.96 9.85
CA THR A 49 11.26 3.78 8.82
C THR A 49 9.90 3.19 8.47
N GLY A 50 9.01 4.02 7.96
CA GLY A 50 7.68 3.60 7.52
C GLY A 50 7.01 4.66 6.65
N TRP A 51 5.80 4.37 6.20
CA TRP A 51 4.96 5.26 5.38
C TRP A 51 3.69 5.61 6.12
N PHE A 52 3.19 6.82 5.93
CA PHE A 52 1.88 7.18 6.46
C PHE A 52 0.79 6.39 5.74
N VAL A 53 -0.10 5.75 6.50
CA VAL A 53 -1.27 5.04 5.94
C VAL A 53 -2.09 5.97 5.08
N SER A 54 -2.36 7.21 5.54
CA SER A 54 -3.19 8.15 4.80
C SER A 54 -2.64 8.48 3.41
N GLU A 55 -1.32 8.61 3.25
CA GLU A 55 -0.73 8.84 1.92
C GLU A 55 -0.75 7.58 1.06
N LEU A 56 -0.56 6.40 1.65
CA LEU A 56 -0.69 5.13 0.92
C LEU A 56 -2.13 4.90 0.47
N GLU A 57 -3.11 5.12 1.35
CA GLU A 57 -4.53 5.04 1.01
C GLU A 57 -4.91 6.03 -0.08
N ASP A 58 -4.42 7.27 -0.01
CA ASP A 58 -4.62 8.26 -1.06
C ASP A 58 -4.02 7.77 -2.40
N TYR A 59 -2.78 7.29 -2.39
CA TYR A 59 -2.12 6.75 -3.59
C TYR A 59 -2.89 5.56 -4.20
N PHE A 60 -3.30 4.60 -3.37
CA PHE A 60 -4.03 3.42 -3.84
C PHE A 60 -5.49 3.71 -4.21
N SER A 61 -6.11 4.75 -3.63
CA SER A 61 -7.46 5.20 -4.00
C SER A 61 -7.47 5.89 -5.36
N HIS A 62 -6.40 6.63 -5.69
CA HIS A 62 -6.27 7.30 -6.98
C HIS A 62 -5.81 6.37 -8.12
N ARG A 63 -5.21 5.21 -7.81
CA ARG A 63 -5.03 4.18 -8.83
C ARG A 63 -6.36 3.47 -9.05
N PRO A 64 -6.85 3.34 -10.30
CA PRO A 64 -7.90 2.38 -10.56
C PRO A 64 -7.35 1.02 -10.10
N ARG A 65 -7.94 0.45 -9.05
CA ARG A 65 -7.83 -0.99 -8.80
C ARG A 65 -8.19 -1.62 -10.14
N ILE A 66 -7.20 -2.14 -10.84
CA ILE A 66 -7.45 -3.13 -11.88
C ILE A 66 -8.00 -4.29 -11.05
N ASN A 67 -9.32 -4.28 -10.89
CA ASN A 67 -10.04 -5.31 -10.18
C ASN A 67 -9.56 -6.64 -10.76
N ASP A 68 -9.20 -7.56 -9.88
CA ASP A 68 -9.13 -9.01 -10.09
C ASP A 68 -10.52 -9.59 -10.49
N ASN A 69 -11.25 -8.92 -11.37
CA ASN A 69 -12.45 -9.40 -12.03
C ASN A 69 -12.19 -9.67 -13.53
N ASP A 70 -10.91 -9.85 -13.92
CA ASP A 70 -10.60 -10.65 -15.10
C ASP A 70 -10.78 -12.12 -14.71
N SER A 71 -12.05 -12.51 -14.71
CA SER A 71 -12.54 -13.82 -15.10
C SER A 71 -11.42 -14.76 -15.55
N VAL A 72 -10.95 -15.60 -14.63
CA VAL A 72 -10.28 -16.86 -14.99
C VAL A 72 -11.35 -17.69 -15.70
N GLY A 73 -11.56 -17.42 -16.99
CA GLY A 73 -12.31 -18.31 -17.86
C GLY A 73 -11.61 -19.66 -17.81
N PRO A 74 -12.32 -20.78 -17.61
CA PRO A 74 -11.69 -22.09 -17.62
C PRO A 74 -11.23 -22.37 -19.05
N ARG A 75 -10.01 -21.95 -19.41
CA ARG A 75 -9.30 -22.50 -20.56
C ARG A 75 -8.67 -23.81 -20.15
N TYR A 76 -9.52 -24.82 -19.96
CA TYR A 76 -9.15 -26.20 -20.27
C TYR A 76 -9.83 -26.55 -21.58
N LEU A 77 -9.11 -26.30 -22.67
CA LEU A 77 -9.38 -26.93 -23.95
C LEU A 77 -8.90 -28.38 -23.82
N SER A 78 -9.77 -29.28 -23.35
CA SER A 78 -9.56 -30.71 -23.48
C SER A 78 -9.70 -31.07 -24.96
N ARG A 79 -8.64 -31.60 -25.55
CA ARG A 79 -8.65 -32.30 -26.83
C ARG A 79 -8.25 -33.75 -26.59
#